data_AF-A0A7S4UH09-F1
#
_entry.id   AF-A0A7S4UH09-F1
#
_cell.length_a   1.000
_cell.length_b   1.000
_cell.length_c   1.000
_cell.angle_alpha   90.00
_cell.angle_beta   90.00
_cell.angle_gamma   90.00
#
_symmetry.space_group_name_H-M   'P 1'
#
loop_
_entity.id
_entity.type
_entity.pdbx_description
1 polymer ?
#
loop_
_entity_poly.entity_id
_entity_poly.type
_entity_poly.pdbx_seq_one_letter_code
_entity_poly.pdbx_strand_id
1 'polypeptide(L)'
;MEELPVDLSLFQGLELGMTAEEQQEVTKLMTSGDPAKVAQAATILSGIADLVVAGIPPSQRSESHAQKMTVLLNTSYTNNVLVRQALLNGQHNVARQIRLEEAEVRERRRNNPLPARMPRYARIKAFDPASSVKRGGLKGVIGVPSIPKTNIGKGPLGRKRAPSLTFVDDSWDGSVGDAFTEIKIKHGIVTRTQKEPPGINRILAAAGAKEDNGELEPRVLIDERHNDGGRRAFQKGDAVTHINGQGFTGNAEDLVTLLSKMYENGTEFFDIVVNAEGSVAEALRLRAIC
;
A
#
# COMPACT_ATOMS: atom_id res chain seq x y z
N MET A 1 16.45 -23.29 -9.67
CA MET A 1 15.97 -22.23 -8.77
C MET A 1 14.68 -22.75 -8.19
N GLU A 2 14.61 -22.92 -6.87
CA GLU A 2 13.42 -23.42 -6.19
C GLU A 2 12.34 -22.34 -6.26
N GLU A 3 11.17 -22.66 -6.81
CA GLU A 3 10.07 -21.72 -6.90
C GLU A 3 9.51 -21.49 -5.49
N LEU A 4 9.55 -20.23 -5.02
CA LEU A 4 8.96 -19.89 -3.74
C LEU A 4 7.44 -20.10 -3.80
N PRO A 5 6.83 -20.75 -2.79
CA PRO A 5 5.39 -20.91 -2.75
C PRO A 5 4.70 -19.54 -2.67
N VAL A 6 3.66 -19.36 -3.48
CA VAL A 6 2.87 -18.12 -3.51
C VAL A 6 2.25 -17.86 -2.14
N ASP A 7 2.45 -16.67 -1.58
CA ASP A 7 1.83 -16.28 -0.32
C ASP A 7 0.59 -15.41 -0.56
N LEU A 8 -0.57 -16.07 -0.57
CA LEU A 8 -1.88 -15.42 -0.78
C LEU A 8 -2.19 -14.32 0.23
N SER A 9 -1.57 -14.32 1.42
CA SER A 9 -1.82 -13.28 2.42
C SER A 9 -1.26 -11.91 2.02
N LEU A 10 -0.30 -11.85 1.10
CA LEU A 10 0.30 -10.60 0.61
C LEU A 10 -0.69 -9.77 -0.23
N PHE A 11 -1.66 -10.40 -0.86
CA PHE A 11 -2.51 -9.76 -1.88
C PHE A 11 -3.76 -9.09 -1.31
N GLN A 12 -4.10 -9.32 -0.03
CA GLN A 12 -5.25 -8.70 0.65
C GLN A 12 -6.60 -8.84 -0.09
N GLY A 13 -6.83 -9.95 -0.79
CA GLY A 13 -8.05 -10.18 -1.57
C GLY A 13 -7.91 -9.90 -3.08
N LEU A 14 -6.76 -9.37 -3.52
CA LEU A 14 -6.48 -9.11 -4.93
C LEU A 14 -6.12 -10.38 -5.72
N GLU A 15 -5.87 -11.51 -5.05
CA GLU A 15 -5.49 -12.78 -5.69
C GLU A 15 -6.49 -13.23 -6.76
N LEU A 16 -7.79 -12.95 -6.58
CA LEU A 16 -8.85 -13.27 -7.54
C LEU A 16 -8.75 -12.46 -8.83
N GLY A 17 -8.09 -11.31 -8.78
CA GLY A 17 -7.86 -10.41 -9.90
C GLY A 17 -6.50 -10.59 -10.58
N MET A 18 -5.76 -11.65 -10.23
CA MET A 18 -4.38 -11.89 -10.68
C MET A 18 -4.23 -13.24 -11.37
N THR A 19 -3.34 -13.32 -12.37
CA THR A 19 -2.88 -14.60 -12.92
C THR A 19 -1.90 -15.30 -11.97
N ALA A 20 -1.70 -16.60 -12.13
CA ALA A 20 -0.73 -17.35 -11.32
C ALA A 20 0.70 -16.79 -11.48
N GLU A 21 1.06 -16.37 -12.70
CA GLU A 21 2.35 -15.73 -13.00
C GLU A 21 2.49 -14.37 -12.29
N GLU A 22 1.44 -13.53 -12.31
CA GLU A 22 1.43 -12.25 -11.57
C GLU A 22 1.57 -12.48 -10.07
N GLN A 23 0.90 -13.50 -9.51
CA GLN A 23 1.01 -13.84 -8.09
C GLN A 23 2.43 -14.29 -7.72
N GLN A 24 3.06 -15.13 -8.55
CA GLN A 24 4.44 -15.57 -8.34
C GLN A 24 5.42 -14.39 -8.40
N GLU A 25 5.31 -13.54 -9.42
CA GLU A 25 6.22 -12.40 -9.59
C GLU A 25 6.07 -11.37 -8.47
N VAL A 26 4.83 -11.03 -8.08
CA VAL A 26 4.60 -10.12 -6.95
C VAL A 26 5.11 -10.71 -5.63
N THR A 27 4.91 -12.01 -5.40
CA THR A 27 5.46 -12.68 -4.20
C THR A 27 6.97 -12.55 -4.19
N LYS A 28 7.64 -12.89 -5.29
CA LYS A 28 9.09 -12.82 -5.44
C LYS A 28 9.63 -11.41 -5.21
N LEU A 29 8.96 -10.38 -5.74
CA LEU A 29 9.35 -8.98 -5.54
C LEU A 29 9.19 -8.56 -4.07
N MET A 30 8.04 -8.89 -3.45
CA MET A 30 7.74 -8.55 -2.05
C MET A 30 8.67 -9.26 -1.05
N THR A 31 9.11 -10.48 -1.34
CA THR A 31 9.97 -11.28 -0.46
C THR A 31 11.45 -11.18 -0.79
N SER A 32 11.83 -10.26 -1.69
CA SER A 32 13.22 -10.11 -2.14
C SER A 32 14.16 -9.51 -1.10
N GLY A 33 13.63 -8.81 -0.08
CA GLY A 33 14.40 -8.02 0.88
C GLY A 33 14.90 -6.67 0.33
N ASP A 34 14.54 -6.30 -0.90
CA ASP A 34 14.98 -5.08 -1.57
C ASP A 34 13.86 -4.02 -1.59
N PRO A 35 14.05 -2.85 -0.94
CA PRO A 35 13.10 -1.73 -0.96
C PRO A 35 12.57 -1.35 -2.33
N ALA A 36 13.43 -1.34 -3.35
CA ALA A 36 13.06 -0.91 -4.70
C ALA A 36 12.11 -1.91 -5.37
N LYS A 37 12.35 -3.21 -5.17
CA LYS A 37 11.48 -4.29 -5.68
C LYS A 37 10.15 -4.34 -4.92
N VAL A 38 10.17 -4.08 -3.62
CA VAL A 38 8.96 -3.96 -2.80
C VAL A 38 8.11 -2.76 -3.27
N ALA A 39 8.75 -1.64 -3.59
CA ALA A 39 8.08 -0.48 -4.18
C ALA A 39 7.49 -0.82 -5.57
N GLN A 40 8.24 -1.53 -6.42
CA GLN A 40 7.74 -2.01 -7.70
C GLN A 40 6.50 -2.92 -7.53
N ALA A 41 6.54 -3.85 -6.59
CA ALA A 41 5.41 -4.72 -6.31
C ALA A 41 4.17 -3.95 -5.82
N ALA A 42 4.34 -2.90 -5.00
CA ALA A 42 3.25 -2.04 -4.58
C ALA A 42 2.58 -1.32 -5.78
N THR A 43 3.39 -0.89 -6.75
CA THR A 43 2.89 -0.29 -8.01
C THR A 43 2.08 -1.30 -8.82
N ILE A 44 2.57 -2.54 -8.98
CA ILE A 44 1.86 -3.60 -9.70
C ILE A 44 0.51 -3.89 -9.02
N LEU A 45 0.50 -4.05 -7.68
CA LEU A 45 -0.72 -4.31 -6.91
C LEU A 45 -1.75 -3.19 -7.04
N SER A 46 -1.32 -1.92 -7.04
CA SER A 46 -2.23 -0.81 -7.25
C SER A 46 -2.83 -0.82 -8.66
N GLY A 47 -2.04 -1.13 -9.69
CA GLY A 47 -2.53 -1.25 -11.06
C GLY A 47 -3.56 -2.37 -11.20
N ILE A 48 -3.31 -3.53 -10.59
CA ILE A 48 -4.26 -4.64 -10.53
C ILE A 48 -5.55 -4.23 -9.81
N ALA A 49 -5.44 -3.55 -8.66
CA ALA A 49 -6.60 -3.08 -7.91
C ALA A 49 -7.47 -2.12 -8.74
N ASP A 50 -6.85 -1.21 -9.50
CA ASP A 50 -7.57 -0.29 -10.38
C ASP A 50 -8.32 -1.03 -11.50
N LEU A 51 -7.70 -2.05 -12.09
CA LEU A 51 -8.31 -2.89 -13.12
C LEU A 51 -9.47 -3.73 -12.54
N VAL A 52 -9.32 -4.27 -11.34
CA VAL A 52 -10.41 -4.99 -10.64
C VAL A 52 -11.58 -4.07 -10.35
N VAL A 53 -11.33 -2.84 -9.90
CA VAL A 53 -12.39 -1.84 -9.68
C VAL A 53 -13.09 -1.44 -10.98
N ALA A 54 -12.36 -1.43 -12.10
CA ALA A 54 -12.95 -1.23 -13.43
C ALA A 54 -13.74 -2.45 -13.95
N GLY A 55 -13.75 -3.57 -13.20
CA GLY A 55 -14.41 -4.81 -13.61
C GLY A 55 -13.68 -5.56 -14.72
N ILE A 56 -12.38 -5.31 -14.91
CA ILE A 56 -11.55 -5.96 -15.94
C ILE A 56 -10.94 -7.22 -15.32
N PRO A 57 -11.43 -8.44 -15.66
CA PRO A 57 -10.89 -9.68 -15.14
C PRO A 57 -9.50 -9.97 -15.72
N PRO A 58 -8.66 -10.77 -15.03
CA PRO A 58 -7.32 -11.09 -15.50
C PRO A 58 -7.30 -11.75 -16.89
N SER A 59 -8.32 -12.54 -17.25
CA SER A 59 -8.43 -13.17 -18.58
C SER A 59 -8.55 -12.17 -19.74
N GLN A 60 -9.07 -10.96 -19.50
CA GLN A 60 -9.20 -9.93 -20.53
C GLN A 60 -7.94 -9.06 -20.67
N ARG A 61 -7.00 -9.12 -19.71
CA ARG A 61 -5.75 -8.33 -19.75
C ARG A 61 -4.77 -8.89 -20.78
N SER A 62 -4.67 -10.20 -20.90
CA SER A 62 -3.83 -10.89 -21.88
C SER A 62 -4.40 -10.80 -23.31
N GLU A 63 -5.72 -10.69 -23.46
CA GLU A 63 -6.37 -10.58 -24.77
C GLU A 63 -6.05 -9.27 -25.51
N SER A 64 -5.79 -8.15 -24.81
CA SER A 64 -5.29 -6.91 -25.44
C SER A 64 -3.91 -7.05 -26.12
N HIS A 65 -3.17 -8.12 -25.82
CA HIS A 65 -1.90 -8.46 -26.47
C HIS A 65 -2.00 -9.68 -27.41
N ALA A 66 -3.12 -10.42 -27.36
CA ALA A 66 -3.26 -11.74 -27.99
C ALA A 66 -4.54 -11.89 -28.85
N GLN A 67 -5.19 -10.81 -29.30
CA GLN A 67 -6.27 -10.89 -30.28
C GLN A 67 -5.75 -11.08 -31.72
N LYS A 68 -5.14 -12.24 -31.95
CA LYS A 68 -5.10 -12.97 -33.21
C LYS A 68 -4.89 -14.46 -32.90
N MET A 69 -5.89 -15.13 -32.35
CA MET A 69 -6.21 -16.53 -32.69
C MET A 69 -7.58 -16.91 -32.14
N THR A 70 -8.45 -17.21 -33.09
CA THR A 70 -9.77 -17.82 -32.99
C THR A 70 -9.71 -19.20 -32.32
N VAL A 71 -10.81 -19.67 -31.72
CA VAL A 71 -11.65 -20.80 -32.21
C VAL A 71 -12.57 -21.32 -31.10
N LEU A 72 -13.88 -21.20 -31.40
CA LEU A 72 -15.01 -22.11 -31.18
C LEU A 72 -14.87 -23.27 -30.17
N LEU A 73 -15.90 -23.47 -29.35
CA LEU A 73 -16.56 -24.78 -29.22
C LEU A 73 -18.03 -24.61 -28.77
N ASN A 74 -18.95 -24.99 -29.66
CA ASN A 74 -20.27 -25.52 -29.33
C ASN A 74 -20.09 -26.96 -28.82
N THR A 75 -20.89 -27.44 -27.86
CA THR A 75 -21.53 -28.78 -27.87
C THR A 75 -22.51 -28.96 -26.69
N SER A 76 -23.78 -29.07 -27.07
CA SER A 76 -24.92 -29.89 -26.60
C SER A 76 -25.20 -30.29 -25.13
N TYR A 77 -26.50 -30.09 -24.83
CA TYR A 77 -27.38 -30.71 -23.85
C TYR A 77 -27.35 -32.26 -23.81
N THR A 78 -27.26 -32.85 -22.62
CA THR A 78 -28.26 -33.75 -21.97
C THR A 78 -27.63 -34.48 -20.77
N ASN A 79 -28.13 -34.22 -19.55
CA ASN A 79 -28.24 -35.12 -18.36
C ASN A 79 -28.40 -34.31 -17.06
N ASN A 80 -29.53 -33.62 -16.91
CA ASN A 80 -29.72 -32.59 -15.87
C ASN A 80 -29.93 -33.11 -14.43
N VAL A 81 -30.11 -34.42 -14.21
CA VAL A 81 -30.43 -34.95 -12.86
C VAL A 81 -29.19 -35.48 -12.13
N LEU A 82 -28.35 -36.30 -12.79
CA LEU A 82 -27.10 -36.79 -12.21
C LEU A 82 -26.02 -35.70 -12.13
N VAL A 83 -25.99 -34.79 -13.11
CA VAL A 83 -25.07 -33.63 -13.09
C VAL A 83 -25.40 -32.70 -11.93
N ARG A 84 -26.68 -32.52 -11.58
CA ARG A 84 -27.07 -31.65 -10.45
C ARG A 84 -26.65 -32.24 -9.11
N GLN A 85 -26.77 -33.56 -8.93
CA GLN A 85 -26.33 -34.24 -7.70
C GLN A 85 -24.79 -34.32 -7.61
N ALA A 86 -24.10 -34.51 -8.74
CA ALA A 86 -22.64 -34.41 -8.80
C ALA A 86 -22.13 -32.98 -8.57
N LEU A 87 -22.84 -31.95 -9.05
CA LEU A 87 -22.54 -30.54 -8.77
C LEU A 87 -22.75 -30.20 -7.31
N LEU A 88 -23.82 -30.68 -6.67
CA LEU A 88 -24.06 -30.47 -5.23
C LEU A 88 -23.00 -31.16 -4.37
N ASN A 89 -22.65 -32.42 -4.68
CA ASN A 89 -21.58 -33.14 -3.97
C ASN A 89 -20.19 -32.54 -4.24
N GLY A 90 -19.94 -32.07 -5.47
CA GLY A 90 -18.74 -31.33 -5.84
C GLY A 90 -18.64 -29.99 -5.10
N GLN A 91 -19.74 -29.27 -4.95
CA GLN A 91 -19.81 -28.02 -4.19
C GLN A 91 -19.46 -28.22 -2.71
N HIS A 92 -19.88 -29.33 -2.09
CA HIS A 92 -19.49 -29.64 -0.71
C HIS A 92 -17.99 -29.93 -0.56
N ASN A 93 -17.39 -30.65 -1.51
CA ASN A 93 -15.95 -30.92 -1.50
C ASN A 93 -15.13 -29.63 -1.74
N VAL A 94 -15.55 -28.81 -2.69
CA VAL A 94 -14.94 -27.49 -2.96
C VAL A 94 -15.05 -26.58 -1.75
N ALA A 95 -16.23 -26.48 -1.13
CA ALA A 95 -16.42 -25.68 0.08
C ALA A 95 -15.57 -26.17 1.26
N ARG A 96 -15.39 -27.49 1.41
CA ARG A 96 -14.50 -28.06 2.43
C ARG A 96 -13.05 -27.70 2.15
N GLN A 97 -12.60 -27.80 0.91
CA GLN A 97 -11.25 -27.46 0.50
C GLN A 97 -10.94 -25.98 0.74
N ILE A 98 -11.84 -25.08 0.32
CA ILE A 98 -11.74 -23.64 0.58
C ILE A 98 -11.59 -23.36 2.08
N ARG A 99 -12.38 -24.02 2.95
CA ARG A 99 -12.27 -23.84 4.41
C ARG A 99 -10.92 -24.30 4.97
N LEU A 100 -10.34 -25.36 4.42
CA LEU A 100 -9.02 -25.85 4.83
C LEU A 100 -7.93 -24.87 4.41
N GLU A 101 -7.95 -24.42 3.16
CA GLU A 101 -7.02 -23.40 2.64
C GLU A 101 -7.13 -22.09 3.42
N GLU A 102 -8.35 -21.61 3.70
CA GLU A 102 -8.58 -20.44 4.54
C GLU A 102 -8.08 -20.63 5.98
N ALA A 103 -8.20 -21.84 6.54
CA ALA A 103 -7.70 -22.15 7.87
C ALA A 103 -6.16 -22.12 7.91
N GLU A 104 -5.51 -22.70 6.91
CA GLU A 104 -4.06 -22.67 6.76
C GLU A 104 -3.54 -21.23 6.59
N VAL A 105 -4.15 -20.44 5.70
CA VAL A 105 -3.81 -19.02 5.53
C VAL A 105 -4.01 -18.25 6.84
N ARG A 106 -5.06 -18.55 7.60
CA ARG A 106 -5.33 -17.92 8.91
C ARG A 106 -4.26 -18.28 9.94
N GLU A 107 -3.84 -19.53 10.00
CA GLU A 107 -2.75 -19.97 10.89
C GLU A 107 -1.42 -19.33 10.49
N ARG A 108 -1.11 -19.29 9.19
CA ARG A 108 0.08 -18.61 8.68
C ARG A 108 0.09 -17.13 9.05
N ARG A 109 -1.04 -16.42 8.91
CA ARG A 109 -1.17 -15.01 9.34
C ARG A 109 -0.98 -14.82 10.84
N ARG A 110 -1.38 -15.79 11.66
CA ARG A 110 -1.23 -15.75 13.12
C ARG A 110 0.21 -16.01 13.55
N ASN A 111 0.93 -16.89 12.86
CA ASN A 111 2.31 -17.24 13.20
C ASN A 111 3.34 -16.29 12.59
N ASN A 112 3.03 -15.77 11.39
CA ASN A 112 3.91 -14.95 10.57
C ASN A 112 3.13 -13.68 10.17
N PRO A 113 2.92 -12.74 11.11
CA PRO A 113 2.11 -11.55 10.87
C PRO A 113 2.76 -10.65 9.82
N LEU A 114 1.93 -9.92 9.07
CA LEU A 114 2.40 -8.90 8.14
C LEU A 114 2.88 -7.65 8.91
N PRO A 115 3.82 -6.88 8.32
CA PRO A 115 4.15 -5.54 8.80
C PRO A 115 2.90 -4.69 9.06
N ALA A 116 2.93 -3.89 10.12
CA ALA A 116 1.82 -2.98 10.44
C ALA A 116 1.61 -1.95 9.33
N ARG A 117 2.69 -1.57 8.65
CA ARG A 117 2.73 -0.62 7.54
C ARG A 117 3.10 -1.36 6.25
N MET A 118 2.09 -1.87 5.55
CA MET A 118 2.31 -2.49 4.24
C MET A 118 2.66 -1.42 3.18
N PRO A 119 3.56 -1.74 2.23
CA PRO A 119 3.89 -0.89 1.09
C PRO A 119 2.65 -0.53 0.28
N ARG A 120 2.52 0.73 -0.14
CA ARG A 120 1.41 1.20 -0.98
C ARG A 120 1.88 2.18 -2.03
N TYR A 121 1.23 2.12 -3.18
CA TYR A 121 1.42 3.05 -4.28
C TYR A 121 0.17 3.93 -4.43
N ALA A 122 0.36 5.19 -4.77
CA ALA A 122 -0.71 5.98 -5.35
C ALA A 122 -0.21 6.98 -6.38
N ARG A 123 -1.03 7.17 -7.40
CA ARG A 123 -0.92 8.27 -8.33
C ARG A 123 -1.85 9.39 -7.89
N ILE A 124 -1.29 10.53 -7.51
CA ILE A 124 -2.05 11.70 -7.06
C ILE A 124 -1.92 12.83 -8.07
N LYS A 125 -2.99 13.60 -8.26
CA LYS A 125 -2.92 14.81 -9.09
C LYS A 125 -1.92 15.78 -8.46
N ALA A 126 -1.06 16.34 -9.29
CA ALA A 126 -0.07 17.31 -8.85
C ALA A 126 -0.76 18.52 -8.22
N PHE A 127 -0.17 19.00 -7.14
CA PHE A 127 -0.64 20.15 -6.37
C PHE A 127 0.56 20.93 -5.89
N ASP A 128 0.38 22.22 -5.66
CA ASP A 128 1.39 23.05 -5.02
C ASP A 128 1.36 22.81 -3.50
N PRO A 129 2.37 22.14 -2.91
CA PRO A 129 2.41 21.91 -1.47
C PRO A 129 2.54 23.21 -0.68
N ALA A 130 3.17 24.26 -1.23
CA ALA A 130 3.32 25.56 -0.56
C ALA A 130 1.98 26.28 -0.37
N SER A 131 1.03 26.08 -1.28
CA SER A 131 -0.33 26.60 -1.17
C SER A 131 -1.15 25.96 -0.03
N SER A 132 -0.73 24.78 0.43
CA SER A 132 -1.43 23.99 1.46
C SER A 132 -1.10 24.48 2.88
N VAL A 133 0.15 24.88 3.13
CA VAL A 133 0.64 25.34 4.44
C VAL A 133 -0.09 26.59 4.92
N LYS A 134 -0.46 27.50 4.02
CA LYS A 134 -1.07 28.80 4.37
C LYS A 134 -2.50 28.70 4.94
N ARG A 135 -3.15 27.53 4.92
CA ARG A 135 -4.55 27.39 5.38
C ARG A 135 -4.68 26.71 6.75
N GLY A 136 -3.65 25.99 7.20
CA GLY A 136 -3.55 25.45 8.55
C GLY A 136 -3.10 26.54 9.51
N GLY A 137 -3.98 27.51 9.79
CA GLY A 137 -3.66 28.65 10.63
C GLY A 137 -3.00 28.23 11.93
N LEU A 138 -1.76 28.70 12.13
CA LEU A 138 -1.09 28.83 13.43
C LEU A 138 -2.05 29.47 14.43
N LYS A 139 -2.82 28.66 15.14
CA LYS A 139 -3.44 29.05 16.41
C LYS A 139 -2.33 29.00 17.45
N GLY A 140 -1.46 30.01 17.53
CA GLY A 140 -0.46 29.98 18.59
C GLY A 140 0.63 31.04 18.65
N VAL A 141 0.83 31.89 17.64
CA VAL A 141 1.87 32.93 17.74
C VAL A 141 1.23 34.30 17.93
N ILE A 142 1.49 34.85 19.12
CA ILE A 142 1.02 36.12 19.65
C ILE A 142 1.49 37.28 18.75
N GLY A 143 0.56 38.09 18.22
CA GLY A 143 0.87 39.45 17.78
C GLY A 143 0.54 39.86 16.33
N VAL A 144 -0.02 39.00 15.48
CA VAL A 144 -0.45 39.42 14.13
C VAL A 144 -1.96 39.74 14.14
N PRO A 145 -2.39 40.95 13.72
CA PRO A 145 -3.81 41.31 13.71
C PRO A 145 -4.60 40.36 12.80
N SER A 146 -5.55 39.66 13.40
CA SER A 146 -6.50 38.76 12.74
C SER A 146 -7.26 39.51 11.66
N ILE A 147 -7.01 39.19 10.38
CA ILE A 147 -7.87 39.64 9.28
C ILE A 147 -9.29 39.13 9.57
N PRO A 148 -10.31 40.00 9.59
CA PRO A 148 -11.67 39.60 9.93
C PRO A 148 -12.16 38.53 8.93
N LYS A 149 -12.58 37.38 9.47
CA LYS A 149 -13.24 36.33 8.70
C LYS A 149 -14.56 36.91 8.17
N THR A 150 -14.54 37.43 6.96
CA THR A 150 -15.76 37.83 6.28
C THR A 150 -16.58 36.57 6.02
N ASN A 151 -17.76 36.52 6.63
CA ASN A 151 -18.78 35.49 6.41
C ASN A 151 -19.37 35.66 5.01
N ILE A 152 -18.57 35.42 3.96
CA ILE A 152 -19.06 35.38 2.58
C ILE A 152 -19.82 34.06 2.43
N GLY A 153 -21.11 34.20 2.15
CA GLY A 153 -22.12 33.15 2.21
C GLY A 153 -21.68 31.81 1.61
N LYS A 154 -21.97 30.74 2.36
CA LYS A 154 -21.99 29.37 1.87
C LYS A 154 -23.06 29.26 0.78
N GLY A 155 -22.71 29.57 -0.47
CA GLY A 155 -23.51 29.18 -1.62
C GLY A 155 -23.61 27.65 -1.69
N PRO A 156 -24.69 27.08 -2.26
CA PRO A 156 -24.98 25.65 -2.27
C PRO A 156 -24.04 24.80 -3.17
N LEU A 157 -23.03 25.41 -3.78
CA LEU A 157 -22.00 24.73 -4.55
C LEU A 157 -20.74 24.61 -3.69
N GLY A 158 -20.68 23.52 -2.91
CA GLY A 158 -19.50 23.18 -2.12
C GLY A 158 -18.27 23.14 -3.02
N ARG A 159 -17.42 24.17 -2.94
CA ARG A 159 -16.13 24.20 -3.65
C ARG A 159 -15.36 22.95 -3.23
N LYS A 160 -15.19 22.00 -4.15
CA LYS A 160 -14.31 20.84 -3.96
C LYS A 160 -12.95 21.40 -3.55
N ARG A 161 -12.50 21.06 -2.35
CA ARG A 161 -11.18 21.47 -1.89
C ARG A 161 -10.17 20.75 -2.76
N ALA A 162 -9.19 21.49 -3.27
CA ALA A 162 -8.05 20.88 -3.94
C ALA A 162 -7.39 19.85 -3.00
N PRO A 163 -6.88 18.74 -3.54
CA PRO A 163 -6.12 17.77 -2.76
C PRO A 163 -4.92 18.48 -2.10
N SER A 164 -4.63 18.11 -0.86
CA SER A 164 -3.43 18.58 -0.15
C SER A 164 -2.90 17.48 0.76
N LEU A 165 -1.58 17.43 0.88
CA LEU A 165 -0.86 16.60 1.85
C LEU A 165 0.04 17.50 2.70
N THR A 166 0.18 17.16 3.97
CA THR A 166 1.19 17.74 4.85
C THR A 166 2.13 16.66 5.34
N PHE A 167 3.37 17.05 5.61
CA PHE A 167 4.45 16.16 5.94
C PHE A 167 5.06 16.54 7.29
N VAL A 168 5.54 15.55 8.02
CA VAL A 168 6.22 15.72 9.31
C VAL A 168 7.51 14.89 9.28
N ASP A 169 8.59 15.49 9.77
CA ASP A 169 9.86 14.80 9.96
C ASP A 169 9.74 13.75 11.05
N ASP A 170 10.36 12.61 10.80
CA ASP A 170 10.53 11.56 11.79
C ASP A 170 11.88 10.87 11.58
N SER A 171 12.23 10.01 12.52
CA SER A 171 13.49 9.28 12.52
C SER A 171 13.25 7.78 12.64
N TRP A 172 14.07 6.98 11.96
CA TRP A 172 13.95 5.52 11.96
C TRP A 172 15.30 4.87 12.24
N ASP A 173 15.28 3.78 13.02
CA ASP A 173 16.44 3.07 13.53
C ASP A 173 16.94 1.94 12.60
N GLY A 174 16.30 1.73 11.45
CA GLY A 174 16.67 0.62 10.55
C GLY A 174 16.18 -0.75 11.03
N SER A 175 15.53 -0.85 12.20
CA SER A 175 15.19 -2.12 12.83
C SER A 175 13.98 -2.79 12.17
N VAL A 176 13.97 -4.12 12.12
CA VAL A 176 12.81 -4.90 11.64
C VAL A 176 11.59 -4.67 12.55
N GLY A 177 11.80 -4.35 13.82
CA GLY A 177 10.74 -4.03 14.78
C GLY A 177 9.92 -2.79 14.39
N ASP A 178 10.54 -1.80 13.74
CA ASP A 178 9.84 -0.60 13.28
C ASP A 178 8.79 -0.91 12.19
N ALA A 179 8.98 -1.98 11.39
CA ALA A 179 7.97 -2.43 10.41
C ALA A 179 6.64 -2.84 11.07
N PHE A 180 6.69 -3.25 12.34
CA PHE A 180 5.52 -3.64 13.15
C PHE A 180 5.03 -2.54 14.10
N THR A 181 5.65 -1.36 14.03
CA THR A 181 5.28 -0.20 14.85
C THR A 181 4.15 0.58 14.17
N GLU A 182 3.10 0.85 14.94
CA GLU A 182 2.02 1.75 14.55
C GLU A 182 2.44 3.19 14.84
N ILE A 183 2.42 4.02 13.80
CA ILE A 183 2.74 5.44 13.90
C ILE A 183 1.44 6.24 13.92
N LYS A 184 1.27 7.07 14.95
CA LYS A 184 0.13 7.98 15.10
C LYS A 184 0.65 9.40 15.20
N ILE A 185 0.13 10.28 14.35
CA ILE A 185 0.49 11.70 14.38
C ILE A 185 -0.70 12.47 14.95
N LYS A 186 -0.48 13.36 15.92
CA LYS A 186 -1.51 14.26 16.47
C LYS A 186 -0.92 15.66 16.61
N HIS A 187 -1.44 16.61 15.84
CA HIS A 187 -0.97 18.00 15.86
C HIS A 187 0.55 18.11 15.61
N GLY A 188 1.06 17.41 14.60
CA GLY A 188 2.50 17.34 14.31
C GLY A 188 3.33 16.47 15.28
N ILE A 189 2.76 15.99 16.39
CA ILE A 189 3.48 15.12 17.33
C ILE A 189 3.35 13.67 16.88
N VAL A 190 4.50 13.05 16.61
CA VAL A 190 4.62 11.63 16.25
C VAL A 190 4.63 10.78 17.52
N THR A 191 3.76 9.78 17.58
CA THR A 191 3.70 8.77 18.65
C THR A 191 3.82 7.39 18.05
N ARG A 192 4.63 6.54 18.67
CA ARG A 192 4.93 5.19 18.20
C ARG A 192 4.35 4.17 19.19
N THR A 193 3.66 3.17 18.68
CA THR A 193 3.14 2.06 19.48
C THR A 193 3.56 0.77 18.82
N GLN A 194 4.49 0.06 19.43
CA GLN A 194 4.86 -1.27 18.97
C GLN A 194 3.66 -2.19 19.14
N LYS A 195 3.21 -2.78 18.04
CA LYS A 195 2.22 -3.85 18.12
C LYS A 195 2.99 -5.14 18.31
N GLU A 196 2.50 -5.98 19.21
CA GLU A 196 3.03 -7.32 19.44
C GLU A 196 1.99 -8.38 19.04
N PRO A 197 1.61 -8.53 17.76
CA PRO A 197 0.83 -9.67 17.36
C PRO A 197 1.55 -10.98 17.70
N PRO A 198 0.77 -12.05 17.94
CA PRO A 198 1.32 -13.39 18.04
C PRO A 198 2.25 -13.66 16.85
N GLY A 199 3.38 -14.31 17.11
CA GLY A 199 4.30 -14.72 16.04
C GLY A 199 5.38 -13.70 15.65
N ILE A 200 5.25 -12.42 16.02
CA ILE A 200 6.32 -11.42 15.76
C ILE A 200 7.67 -11.87 16.28
N ASN A 201 7.70 -12.48 17.48
CA ASN A 201 8.95 -12.92 18.10
C ASN A 201 9.73 -13.91 17.23
N ARG A 202 9.07 -14.67 16.35
CA ARG A 202 9.76 -15.55 15.40
C ARG A 202 10.51 -14.74 14.35
N ILE A 203 9.85 -13.73 13.79
CA ILE A 203 10.43 -12.82 12.79
C ILE A 203 11.58 -12.03 13.41
N LEU A 204 11.37 -11.46 14.61
CA LEU A 204 12.42 -10.72 15.32
C LEU A 204 13.59 -11.61 15.73
N ALA A 205 13.34 -12.85 16.17
CA ALA A 205 14.42 -13.80 16.46
C ALA A 205 15.19 -14.18 15.18
N ALA A 206 14.51 -14.34 14.04
CA ALA A 206 15.14 -14.62 12.76
C ALA A 206 15.95 -13.43 12.21
N ALA A 207 15.54 -12.19 12.52
CA ALA A 207 16.28 -10.98 12.18
C ALA A 207 17.62 -10.88 12.93
N GLY A 208 17.72 -11.55 14.09
CA GLY A 208 18.83 -11.41 15.02
C GLY A 208 18.79 -10.07 15.77
N ALA A 209 19.56 -9.98 16.86
CA ALA A 209 19.81 -8.71 17.50
C ALA A 209 20.77 -7.90 16.63
N LYS A 210 20.28 -6.86 15.94
CA LYS A 210 21.15 -5.78 15.50
C LYS A 210 21.53 -4.99 16.75
N GLU A 211 22.83 -4.78 16.94
CA GLU A 211 23.29 -3.79 17.91
C GLU A 211 22.88 -2.41 17.37
N ASP A 212 21.94 -1.76 18.07
CA ASP A 212 21.43 -0.41 17.79
C ASP A 212 22.51 0.65 18.08
N ASN A 213 23.63 0.58 17.36
CA ASN A 213 24.66 1.62 17.35
C ASN A 213 24.44 2.62 16.19
N GLY A 214 23.36 2.45 15.42
CA GLY A 214 23.12 3.16 14.16
C GLY A 214 22.56 4.56 14.36
N GLU A 215 23.16 5.53 13.68
CA GLU A 215 22.56 6.85 13.48
C GLU A 215 21.13 6.69 12.95
N LEU A 216 20.18 7.41 13.56
CA LEU A 216 18.80 7.38 13.11
C LEU A 216 18.72 7.98 11.71
N GLU A 217 18.17 7.23 10.77
CA GLU A 217 17.94 7.69 9.40
C GLU A 217 16.74 8.65 9.38
N PRO A 218 16.83 9.77 8.64
CA PRO A 218 15.70 10.67 8.47
C PRO A 218 14.62 10.00 7.62
N ARG A 219 13.36 10.18 8.02
CA ARG A 219 12.21 9.75 7.23
C ARG A 219 11.11 10.81 7.27
N VAL A 220 10.25 10.78 6.26
CA VAL A 220 9.13 11.73 6.15
C VAL A 220 7.81 10.99 6.24
N LEU A 221 6.96 11.43 7.16
CA LEU A 221 5.63 10.86 7.36
C LEU A 221 4.55 11.76 6.78
N ILE A 222 3.46 11.14 6.33
CA ILE A 222 2.23 11.83 5.95
C ILE A 222 1.45 12.19 7.23
N ASP A 223 1.32 13.49 7.53
CA ASP A 223 0.52 13.96 8.65
C ASP A 223 -0.95 14.09 8.25
N GLU A 224 -1.30 15.13 7.48
CA GLU A 224 -2.68 15.35 7.08
C GLU A 224 -2.89 15.05 5.60
N ARG A 225 -4.12 14.63 5.32
CA ARG A 225 -4.59 14.37 3.98
C ARG A 225 -5.97 14.99 3.80
N HIS A 226 -6.09 15.84 2.79
CA HIS A 226 -7.40 16.27 2.31
C HIS A 226 -7.84 15.41 1.13
N ASN A 227 -8.98 14.74 1.30
CA ASN A 227 -9.56 13.85 0.31
C ASN A 227 -10.21 14.63 -0.85
N ASP A 228 -9.85 14.27 -2.08
CA ASP A 228 -10.62 14.61 -3.29
C ASP A 228 -11.65 13.50 -3.65
N GLY A 229 -12.36 12.97 -2.65
CA GLY A 229 -13.60 12.24 -2.90
C GLY A 229 -13.54 10.78 -3.37
N GLY A 230 -12.67 9.91 -2.83
CA GLY A 230 -13.01 8.47 -2.90
C GLY A 230 -12.00 7.43 -2.46
N ARG A 231 -10.73 7.50 -2.89
CA ARG A 231 -9.79 6.37 -2.71
C ARG A 231 -8.79 6.61 -1.60
N ARG A 232 -8.78 5.76 -0.57
CA ARG A 232 -7.82 5.88 0.55
C ARG A 232 -6.47 5.25 0.22
N ALA A 233 -5.70 5.88 -0.67
CA ALA A 233 -4.39 5.34 -1.02
C ALA A 233 -3.38 5.48 0.13
N PHE A 234 -3.31 6.66 0.76
CA PHE A 234 -2.44 6.94 1.90
C PHE A 234 -3.20 7.10 3.21
N GLN A 235 -2.57 6.70 4.31
CA GLN A 235 -2.99 6.87 5.68
C GLN A 235 -2.04 7.83 6.42
N LYS A 236 -2.56 8.49 7.46
CA LYS A 236 -1.74 9.28 8.37
C LYS A 236 -0.72 8.35 9.04
N GLY A 237 0.55 8.75 9.06
CA GLY A 237 1.66 7.96 9.59
C GLY A 237 2.32 7.03 8.57
N ASP A 238 1.86 7.00 7.32
CA ASP A 238 2.60 6.33 6.24
C ASP A 238 3.91 7.09 5.95
N ALA A 239 5.01 6.35 5.78
CA ALA A 239 6.33 6.90 5.49
C ALA A 239 6.55 7.00 3.98
N VAL A 240 6.94 8.18 3.47
CA VAL A 240 7.25 8.40 2.05
C VAL A 240 8.61 7.81 1.74
N THR A 241 8.67 6.88 0.77
CA THR A 241 9.89 6.14 0.45
C THR A 241 10.36 6.34 -0.98
N HIS A 242 9.44 6.40 -1.95
CA HIS A 242 9.79 6.67 -3.34
C HIS A 242 8.85 7.69 -3.98
N ILE A 243 9.40 8.47 -4.90
CA ILE A 243 8.69 9.50 -5.68
C ILE A 243 9.09 9.33 -7.14
N ASN A 244 8.10 9.08 -8.00
CA ASN A 244 8.26 8.76 -9.42
C ASN A 244 9.31 7.67 -9.67
N GLY A 245 9.29 6.63 -8.82
CA GLY A 245 10.18 5.48 -8.91
C GLY A 245 11.59 5.70 -8.33
N GLN A 246 11.93 6.91 -7.87
CA GLN A 246 13.22 7.19 -7.24
C GLN A 246 13.09 7.14 -5.71
N GLY A 247 14.03 6.47 -5.04
CA GLY A 247 14.11 6.46 -3.58
C GLY A 247 14.34 7.87 -3.03
N PHE A 248 13.68 8.19 -1.92
CA PHE A 248 13.75 9.48 -1.26
C PHE A 248 14.30 9.34 0.16
N THR A 249 15.33 10.11 0.50
CA THR A 249 16.06 10.04 1.79
C THR A 249 16.25 11.42 2.45
N GLY A 250 15.41 12.40 2.10
CA GLY A 250 15.46 13.77 2.64
C GLY A 250 14.51 13.99 3.82
N ASN A 251 14.42 15.24 4.26
CA ASN A 251 13.45 15.68 5.26
C ASN A 251 12.14 16.18 4.61
N ALA A 252 11.17 16.63 5.41
CA ALA A 252 9.87 17.11 4.96
C ALA A 252 9.99 18.38 4.12
N GLU A 253 10.97 19.25 4.40
CA GLU A 253 11.24 20.46 3.62
C GLU A 253 11.80 20.12 2.23
N ASP A 254 12.72 19.16 2.15
CA ASP A 254 13.28 18.64 0.90
C ASP A 254 12.18 18.02 0.04
N LEU A 255 11.27 17.27 0.68
CA LEU A 255 10.11 16.68 0.00
C LEU A 255 9.19 17.74 -0.58
N VAL A 256 8.83 18.75 0.22
CA VAL A 256 7.98 19.86 -0.22
C VAL A 256 8.65 20.61 -1.38
N THR A 257 9.94 20.90 -1.27
CA THR A 257 10.73 21.56 -2.31
C THR A 257 10.76 20.74 -3.60
N LEU A 258 10.96 19.42 -3.50
CA LEU A 258 10.94 18.50 -4.64
C LEU A 258 9.58 18.53 -5.35
N LEU A 259 8.49 18.38 -4.60
CA LEU A 259 7.13 18.38 -5.15
C LEU A 259 6.76 19.74 -5.78
N SER A 260 7.16 20.86 -5.17
CA SER A 260 6.97 22.21 -5.73
C SER A 260 7.70 22.37 -7.08
N LYS A 261 8.98 21.97 -7.15
CA LYS A 261 9.75 22.01 -8.40
C LYS A 261 9.08 21.19 -9.51
N MET A 262 8.58 20.00 -9.17
CA MET A 262 7.89 19.15 -10.13
C MET A 262 6.57 19.76 -10.62
N TYR A 263 5.81 20.38 -9.72
CA TYR A 263 4.58 21.09 -10.07
C TYR A 263 4.86 22.28 -10.99
N GLU A 264 5.87 23.09 -10.69
CA GLU A 264 6.31 24.23 -11.50
C GLU A 264 6.76 23.80 -12.90
N ASN A 265 7.38 22.62 -13.01
CA ASN A 265 7.77 22.01 -14.29
C ASN A 265 6.56 21.47 -15.10
N GLY A 266 5.33 21.63 -14.61
CA GLY A 266 4.12 21.20 -15.32
C GLY A 266 3.79 19.71 -15.17
N THR A 267 4.33 19.04 -14.16
CA THR A 267 3.96 17.64 -13.87
C THR A 267 2.48 17.55 -13.53
N GLU A 268 1.73 16.68 -14.19
CA GLU A 268 0.29 16.52 -13.94
C GLU A 268 -0.03 15.61 -12.75
N PHE A 269 0.81 14.61 -12.50
CA PHE A 269 0.62 13.60 -11.46
C PHE A 269 1.93 13.25 -10.74
N PHE A 270 1.84 13.02 -9.44
CA PHE A 270 2.93 12.44 -8.65
C PHE A 270 2.65 10.97 -8.41
N ASP A 271 3.63 10.12 -8.70
CA ASP A 271 3.60 8.71 -8.36
C ASP A 271 4.37 8.53 -7.05
N ILE A 272 3.67 8.18 -5.96
CA ILE A 272 4.27 8.11 -4.62
C ILE A 272 4.12 6.69 -4.08
N VAL A 273 5.24 6.13 -3.58
CA VAL A 273 5.26 4.88 -2.83
C VAL A 273 5.55 5.17 -1.37
N VAL A 274 4.72 4.62 -0.50
CA VAL A 274 4.88 4.69 0.95
C VAL A 274 5.17 3.33 1.55
N ASN A 275 5.85 3.31 2.70
CA ASN A 275 6.15 2.15 3.53
C ASN A 275 6.96 1.05 2.82
N ALA A 276 7.75 1.37 1.79
CA ALA A 276 8.70 0.44 1.18
C ALA A 276 10.10 0.60 1.80
N GLU A 277 10.18 0.78 3.12
CA GLU A 277 11.43 0.96 3.88
C GLU A 277 12.20 -0.38 3.96
N GLY A 278 13.50 -0.31 4.23
CA GLY A 278 14.35 -1.50 4.42
C GLY A 278 13.85 -2.44 5.53
N SER A 279 13.33 -1.90 6.63
CA SER A 279 12.72 -2.71 7.70
C SER A 279 11.55 -3.54 7.20
N VAL A 280 10.69 -2.94 6.37
CA VAL A 280 9.49 -3.59 5.83
C VAL A 280 9.89 -4.65 4.82
N ALA A 281 10.82 -4.35 3.92
CA ALA A 281 11.33 -5.31 2.94
C ALA A 281 11.96 -6.53 3.63
N GLU A 282 12.76 -6.30 4.67
CA GLU A 282 13.40 -7.35 5.43
C GLU A 282 12.38 -8.15 6.27
N ALA A 283 11.40 -7.49 6.89
CA ALA A 283 10.32 -8.15 7.60
C ALA A 283 9.53 -9.10 6.66
N LEU A 284 9.24 -8.66 5.43
CA LEU A 284 8.56 -9.48 4.43
C LEU A 284 9.42 -10.67 3.96
N ARG A 285 10.72 -10.46 3.77
CA ARG A 285 11.67 -11.54 3.44
C ARG A 285 11.72 -12.59 4.56
N LEU A 286 11.95 -12.17 5.79
CA LEU A 286 12.02 -13.06 6.96
C LEU A 286 10.72 -13.82 7.17
N ARG A 287 9.58 -13.13 6.98
CA ARG A 287 8.24 -13.75 7.03
C ARG A 287 8.04 -14.83 5.98
N ALA A 288 8.66 -14.71 4.80
CA ALA A 288 8.58 -15.72 3.75
C ALA A 288 9.40 -16.98 4.07
N ILE A 289 10.43 -16.84 4.91
CA ILE A 289 11.33 -17.92 5.32
C ILE A 289 10.83 -18.63 6.59
N CYS A 290 10.15 -17.90 7.48
CA CYS A 290 9.53 -18.42 8.71
C CYS A 290 8.16 -19.07 8.46
#